data_AF-A0A7L5ALZ2-F1
#
_entry.id   AF-A0A7L5ALZ2-F1
#
_cell.length_a   1.000
_cell.length_b   1.000
_cell.length_c   1.000
_cell.angle_alpha   90.00
_cell.angle_beta   90.00
_cell.angle_gamma   90.00
#
_symmetry.space_group_name_H-M   'P 1'
#
loop_
_entity.id
_entity.type
_entity.pdbx_description
1 polymer ?
#
loop_
_entity_poly.entity_id
_entity_poly.type
_entity_poly.pdbx_seq_one_letter_code
_entity_poly.pdbx_strand_id
1 'polypeptide(L)' 'MALSPQDAARVAQGELPQAQAEAERRRGVDALSGARARDGGVLGRESSDHANDARLLREVPPHWG' A
#
# COMPACT_ATOMS: atom_id res chain seq x y z
N MET A 1 -12.89 18.86 -13.56
CA MET A 1 -12.55 18.03 -14.73
C MET A 1 -13.86 17.57 -15.36
N ALA A 2 -14.07 17.76 -16.66
CA ALA A 2 -15.23 17.25 -17.35
C ALA A 2 -14.97 15.79 -17.78
N LEU A 3 -15.93 14.89 -17.56
CA LEU A 3 -15.84 13.50 -18.02
C LEU A 3 -15.91 13.45 -19.54
N SER A 4 -15.16 12.53 -20.14
CA SER A 4 -15.31 12.22 -21.56
C SER A 4 -16.75 11.74 -21.84
N PRO A 5 -17.33 12.02 -23.01
CA PRO A 5 -18.66 11.53 -23.38
C PRO A 5 -18.83 10.01 -23.22
N GLN A 6 -17.76 9.25 -23.45
CA GLN A 6 -17.76 7.80 -23.30
C GLN A 6 -17.79 7.37 -21.82
N ASP A 7 -17.12 8.12 -20.94
CA ASP A 7 -17.19 7.87 -19.50
C ASP A 7 -18.54 8.28 -18.93
N ALA A 8 -19.17 9.34 -19.45
CA ALA A 8 -20.53 9.72 -19.07
C ALA A 8 -21.54 8.61 -19.41
N ALA A 9 -21.40 7.97 -20.58
CA ALA A 9 -22.22 6.82 -20.95
C ALA A 9 -21.98 5.60 -20.05
N ARG A 10 -20.73 5.32 -19.66
CA ARG A 10 -20.38 4.25 -18.71
C ARG A 10 -21.02 4.50 -17.34
N VAL A 11 -20.85 5.71 -16.80
CA VAL A 11 -21.44 6.09 -15.51
C VAL A 11 -22.97 6.01 -15.54
N ALA A 12 -23.60 6.39 -16.65
CA ALA A 12 -25.05 6.25 -16.82
C ALA A 12 -25.53 4.78 -16.82
N GLN A 13 -24.66 3.83 -17.17
CA GLN A 13 -24.90 2.39 -17.09
C GLN A 13 -24.49 1.79 -15.72
N GLY A 14 -24.00 2.61 -14.79
CA GLY A 14 -23.49 2.17 -13.48
C GLY A 14 -22.05 1.64 -13.51
N GLU A 15 -21.37 1.76 -14.65
CA GLU A 15 -19.96 1.37 -14.81
C GLU A 15 -19.02 2.48 -14.34
N LEU A 16 -17.82 2.08 -13.89
CA LEU A 16 -16.79 3.03 -13.49
C LEU A 16 -16.20 3.75 -14.72
N PRO A 17 -15.87 5.05 -14.62
CA PRO A 17 -15.05 5.74 -15.61
C PRO A 17 -13.74 5.00 -15.86
N GLN A 18 -13.24 5.04 -17.09
CA GLN A 18 -12.02 4.33 -17.50
C GLN A 18 -10.82 4.71 -16.62
N ALA A 19 -10.66 5.99 -16.31
CA ALA A 19 -9.58 6.49 -15.45
C ALA A 19 -9.61 5.87 -14.05
N GLN A 20 -10.80 5.60 -13.52
CA GLN A 20 -10.99 5.02 -12.20
C GLN A 20 -10.79 3.51 -12.22
N ALA A 21 -11.27 2.83 -13.27
CA ALA A 21 -10.98 1.42 -13.50
C ALA A 21 -9.47 1.13 -13.67
N GLU A 22 -8.74 2.01 -14.36
CA GLU A 22 -7.29 1.91 -14.49
C GLU A 22 -6.55 2.21 -13.18
N ALA A 23 -7.02 3.17 -12.38
CA ALA A 23 -6.47 3.45 -11.07
C ALA A 23 -6.62 2.24 -10.13
N GLU A 24 -7.78 1.58 -10.12
CA GLU A 24 -8.01 0.34 -9.36
C GLU A 24 -7.11 -0.80 -9.85
N ARG A 25 -6.97 -0.98 -11.17
CA ARG A 25 -6.02 -1.97 -11.74
C ARG A 25 -4.59 -1.71 -11.28
N ARG A 26 -4.13 -0.46 -11.27
CA ARG A 26 -2.78 -0.10 -10.79
C ARG A 26 -2.62 -0.35 -9.30
N ARG A 27 -3.64 -0.03 -8.48
CA ARG A 27 -3.64 -0.34 -7.05
C ARG A 27 -3.58 -1.84 -6.76
N GLY A 28 -4.24 -2.66 -7.58
CA GLY A 28 -4.20 -4.12 -7.45
C GLY A 28 -2.85 -4.75 -7.80
N VAL A 29 -2.03 -4.10 -8.63
CA VAL A 29 -0.71 -4.58 -9.03
C VAL A 29 0.39 -4.11 -8.07
N ASP A 30 0.20 -2.98 -7.40
CA ASP A 30 1.16 -2.46 -6.44
C ASP A 30 0.93 -3.01 -5.02
N ALA A 31 1.66 -4.08 -4.68
CA ALA A 31 1.67 -4.68 -3.35
C ALA A 31 1.99 -3.66 -2.23
N LEU A 32 2.73 -2.59 -2.52
CA LEU A 32 3.08 -1.56 -1.55
C LEU A 32 1.94 -0.57 -1.30
N SER A 33 1.06 -0.34 -2.28
CA SER A 33 -0.11 0.52 -2.12
C SER A 33 -1.12 -0.06 -1.13
N GLY A 34 -1.34 -1.38 -1.17
CA GLY A 34 -2.17 -2.08 -0.17
C GLY A 34 -1.56 -2.06 1.23
N ALA A 35 -0.23 -2.14 1.34
CA ALA A 35 0.48 -2.04 2.60
C ALA A 35 0.41 -0.62 3.20
N ARG A 36 0.68 0.42 2.40
CA ARG A 36 0.57 1.83 2.82
C ARG A 36 -0.83 2.24 3.26
N ALA A 37 -1.87 1.72 2.61
CA ALA A 37 -3.25 1.96 3.00
C ALA A 37 -3.60 1.36 4.37
N ARG A 38 -2.96 0.25 4.76
CA ARG A 38 -3.09 -0.35 6.10
C ARG A 38 -2.21 0.34 7.14
N ASP A 39 -1.09 0.92 6.71
CA ASP A 39 -0.11 1.60 7.58
C ASP A 39 -0.55 3.00 8.03
N GLY A 40 -1.57 3.59 7.37
CA GLY A 40 -2.13 4.90 7.72
C GLY A 40 -2.85 4.99 9.08
N GLY A 41 -2.82 3.94 9.90
CA GLY A 41 -3.47 3.89 11.22
C GLY A 41 -2.62 3.33 12.36
N VAL A 42 -1.36 2.92 12.13
CA VAL A 42 -0.57 2.23 13.17
C VAL A 42 0.78 2.92 13.35
N LEU A 43 0.73 4.09 13.98
CA LEU A 43 1.81 4.54 14.88
C LEU A 43 1.85 3.65 16.13
N GLY A 44 2.03 2.35 15.92
CA GLY A 44 2.15 1.31 16.96
C GLY A 44 3.32 0.37 16.71
N ARG A 45 4.16 0.66 15.71
CA ARG A 45 5.41 -0.06 15.40
C ARG A 45 6.58 0.60 16.12
N GLU A 46 6.50 0.74 17.43
CA GLU A 46 7.67 1.16 18.23
C GLU A 46 8.15 0.03 19.15
N SER A 47 7.31 -0.98 19.38
CA SER A 47 7.62 -2.08 20.31
C SER A 47 8.26 -3.31 19.64
N SER A 48 7.92 -3.58 18.38
CA SER A 48 8.37 -4.82 17.68
C SER A 48 9.77 -4.73 17.09
N ASP A 49 10.16 -3.56 16.58
CA ASP A 49 11.45 -3.39 15.91
C ASP A 49 12.62 -3.42 16.92
N HIS A 50 12.45 -2.80 18.10
CA HIS A 50 13.47 -2.87 19.16
C HIS A 50 13.67 -4.29 19.72
N ALA A 51 12.60 -5.12 19.78
CA ALA A 51 12.69 -6.48 20.26
C ALA A 51 13.46 -7.40 19.28
N ASN A 52 13.33 -7.15 17.97
CA ASN A 52 14.05 -7.89 16.95
C ASN A 52 15.54 -7.51 16.94
N ASP A 53 15.83 -6.20 16.97
CA ASP A 53 17.20 -5.69 16.99
C ASP A 53 17.96 -6.16 18.23
N ALA A 54 17.31 -6.16 19.41
CA ALA A 54 17.93 -6.67 20.64
C ALA A 54 18.21 -8.18 20.60
N ARG A 55 17.41 -8.97 19.86
CA ARG A 55 17.66 -10.41 19.65
C ARG A 55 18.81 -10.63 18.68
N LEU A 56 18.78 -9.92 17.55
CA LEU A 56 19.83 -10.00 16.52
C LEU A 56 21.20 -9.65 17.11
N LEU A 57 21.30 -8.57 17.89
CA LEU A 57 22.55 -8.15 18.52
C LEU A 57 23.08 -9.16 19.56
N ARG A 58 22.22 -9.96 20.19
CA ARG A 58 22.63 -11.05 21.10
C ARG A 58 23.18 -12.27 20.36
N GLU A 59 22.78 -12.44 19.10
CA GLU A 59 23.17 -13.57 18.26
C GLU A 59 24.39 -13.27 17.38
N VAL A 60 24.86 -12.02 17.34
CA VAL A 60 26.07 -11.62 16.59
C VAL A 60 27.31 -12.28 17.19
N PRO A 61 28.05 -13.10 16.42
CA PRO A 61 29.31 -13.66 16.85
C PRO A 61 30.40 -12.59 17.08
N PRO A 62 31.30 -12.79 18.05
CA PRO A 62 32.29 -11.77 18.44
C PRO A 62 33.37 -11.46 17.38
N HIS A 63 33.45 -12.24 16.30
CA HIS A 63 34.42 -12.06 15.23
C HIS A 63 33.88 -11.25 14.03
N TRP A 64 32.66 -10.70 14.15
CA TRP A 64 32.02 -9.86 13.12
C TRP A 64 32.16 -8.35 13.38
N GLY A 65 32.92 -7.96 14.41
CA GLY A 65 33.22 -6.57 14.79
C GLY A 65 34.62 -6.13 14.38
#